data_AF-A0A7H4N2U4-F1
#
_entry.id   AF-A0A7H4N2U4-F1
#
_cell.length_a   1.000
_cell.length_b   1.000
_cell.length_c   1.000
_cell.angle_alpha   90.00
_cell.angle_beta   90.00
_cell.angle_gamma   90.00
#
_symmetry.space_group_name_H-M   'P 1'
#
loop_
_entity.id
_entity.type
_entity.pdbx_description
1 polymer ?
#
loop_
_entity_poly.entity_id
_entity_poly.type
_entity_poly.pdbx_seq_one_letter_code
_entity_poly.pdbx_strand_id
1 'polypeptide(L)'
;MALVGDIKSTLSALMPHLEEKTDRKFLDKALEHYRDARKGLDDLAKPSDKTIHPQYLAQRISHYADDDAIFTCDVGTPTVWAARYLQMNGKRRLLGSFNHGSMANAMPQAIGGEGHRP
;
A
#
# COMPACT_ATOMS: atom_id res chain seq x y z
N MET A 1 21.04 -2.47 23.11
CA MET A 1 19.90 -2.26 24.03
C MET A 1 18.70 -1.84 23.20
N ALA A 2 17.51 -2.40 23.45
CA ALA A 2 16.29 -2.07 22.71
C ALA A 2 15.37 -1.17 23.54
N LEU A 3 14.56 -0.35 22.85
CA LEU A 3 13.55 0.52 23.47
C LEU A 3 12.17 -0.13 23.31
N VAL A 4 11.37 -0.13 24.37
CA VAL A 4 9.99 -0.64 24.36
C VAL A 4 9.06 0.55 24.56
N GLY A 5 8.16 0.78 23.59
CA GLY A 5 7.19 1.86 23.66
C GLY A 5 6.25 1.87 22.45
N ASP A 6 5.07 2.47 22.63
CA ASP A 6 4.16 2.76 21.53
C ASP A 6 4.76 3.81 20.59
N ILE A 7 4.61 3.63 19.27
CA ILE A 7 5.22 4.51 18.27
C ILE A 7 4.72 5.95 18.41
N LYS A 8 3.42 6.17 18.61
CA LYS A 8 2.84 7.51 18.62
C LYS A 8 3.33 8.34 19.81
N SER A 9 3.22 7.79 21.01
CA SER A 9 3.66 8.44 22.25
C SER A 9 5.18 8.62 22.29
N THR A 10 5.94 7.61 21.85
CA THR A 10 7.41 7.68 21.81
C THR A 10 7.89 8.76 20.85
N LEU A 11 7.37 8.82 19.62
CA LEU A 11 7.76 9.86 18.66
C LEU A 11 7.38 11.27 19.15
N SER A 12 6.20 11.41 19.76
CA SER A 12 5.74 12.71 20.30
C SER A 12 6.64 13.21 21.44
N ALA A 13 7.09 12.30 22.31
CA ALA A 13 8.00 12.62 23.39
C ALA A 13 9.43 12.87 22.89
N LEU A 14 9.88 12.17 21.85
CA LEU A 14 11.23 12.29 21.31
C LEU A 14 11.43 13.55 20.45
N MET A 15 10.42 13.95 19.67
CA MET A 15 10.54 15.04 18.69
C MET A 15 11.13 16.35 19.25
N PRO A 16 10.75 16.85 20.44
CA PRO A 16 11.33 18.08 21.01
C PRO A 16 12.81 17.97 21.38
N HIS A 17 13.35 16.76 21.47
CA HIS A 17 14.75 16.50 21.83
C HIS A 17 15.64 16.22 20.60
N LEU A 18 15.08 16.21 19.39
CA LEU A 18 15.83 16.00 18.17
C LEU A 18 16.22 17.33 17.54
N GLU A 19 17.49 17.46 17.19
CA GLU A 19 17.97 18.56 16.34
C GLU A 19 17.68 18.24 14.87
N GLU A 20 17.18 19.23 14.12
CA GLU A 20 16.95 19.10 12.69
C GLU A 20 18.28 18.90 11.94
N LYS A 21 18.35 17.84 11.14
CA LYS A 21 19.47 17.61 10.22
C LYS A 21 19.12 18.15 8.84
N THR A 22 19.90 19.11 8.35
CA THR A 22 19.70 19.73 7.03
C THR A 22 20.35 18.95 5.89
N ASP A 23 21.31 18.05 6.17
CA ASP A 23 21.88 17.17 5.16
C ASP A 23 20.86 16.10 4.74
N ARG A 24 20.41 16.24 3.50
CA ARG A 24 19.38 15.42 2.87
C ARG A 24 19.92 14.53 1.75
N LYS A 25 21.25 14.43 1.54
CA LYS A 25 21.85 13.66 0.42
C LYS A 25 21.35 12.22 0.35
N PHE A 26 21.26 11.53 1.50
CA PHE A 26 20.77 10.16 1.55
C PHE A 26 19.27 10.07 1.22
N LEU A 27 18.46 10.98 1.80
CA LEU A 27 17.03 11.05 1.54
C LEU A 27 16.74 11.33 0.06
N ASP A 28 17.44 12.30 -0.53
CA ASP A 28 17.24 12.68 -1.93
C ASP A 28 17.58 11.54 -2.88
N LYS A 29 18.68 10.82 -2.64
CA LYS A 29 19.05 9.63 -3.42
C LYS A 29 18.01 8.52 -3.29
N ALA A 30 17.47 8.28 -2.09
CA ALA A 30 16.43 7.27 -1.88
C ALA A 30 15.10 7.66 -2.57
N LEU A 31 14.74 8.94 -2.55
CA LEU A 31 13.56 9.46 -3.22
C LEU A 31 13.68 9.39 -4.75
N GLU A 32 14.86 9.69 -5.31
CA GLU A 32 15.14 9.52 -6.74
C GLU A 32 14.98 8.05 -7.15
N HIS A 33 15.64 7.13 -6.44
CA HIS A 33 15.52 5.70 -6.69
C HIS A 33 14.06 5.21 -6.61
N TYR A 34 13.28 5.74 -5.66
CA TYR A 34 11.86 5.40 -5.55
C TYR A 34 11.04 5.86 -6.76
N ARG A 35 11.28 7.08 -7.26
CA ARG A 35 10.60 7.60 -8.46
C ARG A 35 10.91 6.74 -9.68
N ASP A 36 12.17 6.33 -9.86
CA ASP A 36 12.56 5.47 -10.97
C ASP A 36 11.92 4.08 -10.87
N ALA A 37 11.92 3.48 -9.68
CA ALA A 37 11.24 2.22 -9.42
C ALA A 37 9.73 2.32 -9.69
N ARG A 38 9.09 3.45 -9.33
CA ARG A 38 7.67 3.69 -9.59
C ARG A 38 7.39 3.82 -11.08
N LYS A 39 8.23 4.55 -11.82
CA LYS A 39 8.12 4.67 -13.28
C LYS A 39 8.13 3.30 -13.97
N GLY A 40 9.05 2.41 -13.56
CA GLY A 40 9.11 1.05 -14.08
C GLY A 40 7.84 0.22 -13.83
N LEU A 41 7.15 0.43 -12.70
CA LEU A 41 5.86 -0.21 -12.44
C LEU A 41 4.77 0.35 -13.36
N ASP A 42 4.70 1.67 -13.51
CA ASP A 42 3.67 2.32 -14.32
C ASP A 42 3.82 1.97 -15.82
N ASP A 43 5.06 1.74 -16.30
CA ASP A 43 5.33 1.29 -17.66
C ASP A 43 4.74 -0.10 -17.98
N LEU A 44 4.60 -0.96 -16.96
CA LEU A 44 4.00 -2.29 -17.10
C LEU A 44 2.47 -2.26 -17.03
N ALA A 45 1.88 -1.20 -16.48
CA ALA A 45 0.44 -1.07 -16.27
C ALA A 45 -0.23 -0.30 -17.43
N LYS A 46 -0.05 -0.79 -18.65
CA LYS A 46 -0.63 -0.22 -19.88
C LYS A 46 -1.65 -1.17 -20.51
N PRO A 47 -2.64 -0.66 -21.26
CA PRO A 47 -3.53 -1.50 -22.04
C PRO A 47 -2.75 -2.27 -23.11
N SER A 48 -3.28 -3.42 -23.52
CA SER A 48 -2.70 -4.29 -24.53
C SER A 48 -3.82 -4.93 -25.35
N ASP A 49 -3.63 -5.02 -26.67
CA ASP A 49 -4.62 -5.56 -27.60
C ASP A 49 -4.72 -7.10 -27.56
N LYS A 50 -3.81 -7.77 -26.84
CA LYS A 50 -3.75 -9.25 -26.78
C LYS A 50 -4.40 -9.81 -25.52
N THR A 51 -3.93 -9.38 -24.36
CA THR A 51 -4.39 -9.86 -23.05
C THR A 51 -4.38 -8.73 -22.04
N ILE A 52 -5.29 -8.78 -21.07
CA ILE A 52 -5.34 -7.79 -19.99
C ILE A 52 -4.19 -8.08 -19.02
N HIS A 53 -3.27 -7.13 -18.90
CA HIS A 53 -2.23 -7.20 -17.89
C HIS A 53 -2.83 -7.02 -16.49
N PRO A 54 -2.54 -7.90 -15.52
CA PRO A 54 -3.17 -7.82 -14.20
C PRO A 54 -2.78 -6.56 -13.43
N GLN A 55 -1.57 -6.03 -13.64
CA GLN A 55 -1.17 -4.73 -13.12
C GLN A 55 -2.00 -3.56 -13.69
N TYR A 56 -2.38 -3.62 -14.97
CA TYR A 56 -3.25 -2.63 -15.57
C TYR A 56 -4.63 -2.70 -14.92
N LEU A 57 -5.20 -3.90 -14.76
CA LEU A 57 -6.47 -4.07 -14.04
C LEU A 57 -6.42 -3.48 -12.63
N ALA A 58 -5.39 -3.78 -11.84
CA ALA A 58 -5.25 -3.26 -10.48
C ALA A 58 -5.12 -1.73 -10.44
N GLN A 59 -4.37 -1.13 -11.38
CA GLN A 59 -4.27 0.32 -11.53
C GLN A 59 -5.63 0.95 -11.84
N ARG A 60 -6.42 0.34 -12.73
CA ARG A 60 -7.76 0.83 -13.09
C ARG A 60 -8.74 0.69 -11.93
N ILE A 61 -8.68 -0.39 -11.16
CA ILE A 61 -9.45 -0.54 -9.91
C ILE A 61 -9.14 0.61 -8.96
N SER A 62 -7.86 0.89 -8.69
CA SER A 62 -7.46 1.99 -7.81
C SER A 62 -7.93 3.37 -8.29
N HIS A 63 -8.00 3.56 -9.61
CA HIS A 63 -8.40 4.82 -10.24
C HIS A 63 -9.92 5.05 -10.14
N TYR A 64 -10.73 4.00 -10.27
CA TYR A 64 -12.19 4.12 -10.30
C TYR A 64 -12.88 3.81 -8.97
N ALA A 65 -12.19 3.17 -8.02
CA ALA A 65 -12.75 2.91 -6.70
C ALA A 65 -12.94 4.21 -5.90
N ASP A 66 -13.90 4.21 -4.98
CA ASP A 66 -14.16 5.35 -4.10
C ASP A 66 -12.92 5.74 -3.27
N ASP A 67 -12.89 7.00 -2.84
CA ASP A 67 -11.81 7.55 -2.02
C ASP A 67 -11.74 6.97 -0.61
N ASP A 68 -12.75 6.21 -0.18
CA ASP A 68 -12.83 5.49 1.09
C ASP A 68 -13.11 3.98 0.90
N ALA A 69 -12.81 3.47 -0.29
CA ALA A 69 -12.95 2.05 -0.61
C ALA A 69 -12.19 1.14 0.37
N ILE A 70 -12.84 0.03 0.75
CA ILE A 70 -12.22 -1.08 1.48
C ILE A 70 -11.82 -2.13 0.44
N PHE A 71 -10.53 -2.40 0.33
CA PHE A 71 -9.99 -3.43 -0.55
C PHE A 71 -9.65 -4.68 0.24
N THR A 72 -9.96 -5.83 -0.35
CA THR A 72 -9.45 -7.13 0.10
C THR A 72 -8.68 -7.78 -1.05
N CYS A 73 -7.51 -8.35 -0.79
CA CYS A 73 -6.76 -9.10 -1.79
C CYS A 73 -6.48 -10.53 -1.31
N ASP A 74 -6.55 -11.46 -2.26
CA ASP A 74 -6.31 -12.87 -1.96
C ASP A 74 -4.80 -13.15 -1.98
N VAL A 75 -4.36 -14.08 -1.14
CA VAL A 75 -2.96 -14.51 -1.14
C VAL A 75 -2.62 -15.10 -2.51
N GLY A 76 -1.60 -14.51 -3.15
CA GLY A 76 -1.20 -14.83 -4.52
C GLY A 76 -0.84 -13.56 -5.28
N THR A 77 -1.01 -13.58 -6.60
CA THR A 77 -0.75 -12.40 -7.44
C THR A 77 -1.61 -11.18 -7.07
N PRO A 78 -2.87 -11.30 -6.57
CA PRO A 78 -3.63 -10.13 -6.12
C PRO A 78 -2.93 -9.34 -5.01
N THR A 79 -2.24 -10.01 -4.07
CA THR A 79 -1.45 -9.32 -3.03
C THR A 79 -0.33 -8.46 -3.63
N VAL A 80 0.38 -8.97 -4.64
CA VAL A 80 1.45 -8.20 -5.32
C VAL A 80 0.86 -6.97 -6.02
N TRP A 81 -0.28 -7.12 -6.69
CA TRP A 81 -0.90 -6.02 -7.41
C TRP A 81 -1.55 -5.00 -6.48
N ALA A 82 -2.20 -5.46 -5.41
CA ALA A 82 -2.74 -4.59 -4.38
C ALA A 82 -1.64 -3.73 -3.74
N ALA A 83 -0.52 -4.35 -3.34
CA ALA A 83 0.59 -3.65 -2.71
C ALA A 83 1.29 -2.63 -3.62
N ARG A 84 1.29 -2.87 -4.94
CA ARG A 84 1.97 -2.00 -5.91
C ARG A 84 1.07 -0.94 -6.53
N TYR A 85 -0.22 -1.19 -6.74
CA TYR A 85 -1.07 -0.34 -7.58
C TYR A 85 -2.24 0.31 -6.85
N LEU A 86 -2.64 -0.14 -5.65
CA LEU A 86 -3.64 0.58 -4.87
C LEU A 86 -3.03 1.84 -4.26
N GLN A 87 -3.54 3.00 -4.67
CA GLN A 87 -3.18 4.28 -4.11
C GLN A 87 -3.98 4.51 -2.82
N MET A 88 -3.27 4.50 -1.68
CA MET A 88 -3.84 4.72 -0.36
C MET A 88 -3.76 6.20 0.02
N ASN A 89 -4.76 6.68 0.76
CA ASN A 89 -4.92 8.11 1.09
C ASN A 89 -5.25 8.36 2.57
N GLY A 90 -5.11 7.34 3.43
CA GLY A 90 -5.47 7.39 4.85
C GLY A 90 -6.95 7.12 5.15
N LYS A 91 -7.84 7.14 4.15
CA LYS A 91 -9.25 6.76 4.27
C LYS A 91 -9.50 5.33 3.76
N ARG A 92 -8.98 5.03 2.57
CA ARG A 92 -8.98 3.67 2.00
C ARG A 92 -8.35 2.66 2.97
N ARG A 93 -8.87 1.43 2.97
CA ARG A 93 -8.36 0.32 3.77
C ARG A 93 -7.94 -0.84 2.87
N LEU A 94 -6.91 -1.58 3.27
CA LEU A 94 -6.46 -2.78 2.59
C LEU A 94 -6.34 -3.91 3.61
N LEU A 95 -7.11 -4.98 3.38
CA LEU A 95 -7.11 -6.19 4.19
C LEU A 95 -6.60 -7.38 3.37
N GLY A 96 -5.92 -8.29 4.04
CA GLY A 96 -5.44 -9.53 3.46
C GLY A 96 -4.88 -10.47 4.53
N SER A 97 -4.71 -11.75 4.18
CA SER A 97 -4.07 -12.73 5.05
C SER A 97 -2.54 -12.60 5.03
N PHE A 98 -2.01 -11.41 5.37
CA PHE A 98 -0.60 -11.07 5.12
C PHE A 98 0.38 -11.82 6.03
N ASN A 99 0.00 -12.06 7.29
CA ASN A 99 0.85 -12.79 8.23
C ASN A 99 0.63 -14.30 8.13
N HIS A 100 -0.62 -14.74 8.08
CA HIS A 100 -0.94 -16.17 8.05
C HIS A 100 -0.73 -16.79 6.66
N GLY A 101 -0.91 -16.02 5.58
CA GLY A 101 -0.65 -16.48 4.21
C GLY A 101 -1.71 -17.46 3.67
N SER A 102 -2.92 -17.46 4.22
CA SER A 102 -3.99 -18.35 3.75
C SER A 102 -4.68 -17.79 2.50
N MET A 103 -4.82 -18.63 1.47
CA MET A 103 -5.59 -18.35 0.26
C MET A 103 -7.10 -18.38 0.52
N ALA A 104 -7.87 -17.88 -0.45
CA ALA A 104 -9.31 -17.68 -0.38
C ALA A 104 -9.75 -16.69 0.71
N ASN A 105 -8.87 -15.79 1.15
CA ASN A 105 -9.18 -14.85 2.23
C ASN A 105 -9.98 -13.64 1.77
N ALA A 106 -9.85 -13.24 0.50
CA ALA A 106 -10.36 -11.95 0.02
C ALA A 106 -11.89 -11.84 0.18
N MET A 107 -12.63 -12.78 -0.42
CA MET A 107 -14.09 -12.74 -0.44
C MET A 107 -14.70 -12.85 0.98
N PRO A 108 -14.28 -13.80 1.85
CA PRO A 108 -14.78 -13.84 3.23
C PRO A 108 -14.50 -12.55 4.02
N GLN A 109 -13.31 -11.95 3.84
CA GLN A 109 -12.99 -10.67 4.47
C GLN A 109 -13.84 -9.52 3.92
N ALA A 110 -14.16 -9.54 2.63
CA ALA A 110 -15.01 -8.52 2.00
C ALA A 110 -16.44 -8.57 2.53
N ILE A 111 -17.01 -9.77 2.71
CA ILE A 111 -18.34 -9.97 3.32
C ILE A 111 -18.37 -9.37 4.74
N GLY A 112 -17.35 -9.64 5.55
CA GLY A 112 -17.23 -9.06 6.89
C GLY A 112 -17.05 -7.53 6.88
N GLY A 113 -16.29 -7.01 5.90
CA GLY A 113 -16.08 -5.58 5.73
C GLY A 113 -17.34 -4.81 5.35
N GLU A 114 -18.14 -5.34 4.43
CA GLU A 114 -19.42 -4.75 4.01
C GLU A 114 -20.42 -4.71 5.16
N GLY A 115 -20.50 -5.76 5.97
CA GLY A 115 -21.38 -5.79 7.15
C GLY A 115 -20.99 -4.79 8.26
N HIS A 116 -19.81 -4.17 8.18
CA HIS A 116 -19.34 -3.15 9.12
C HIS A 116 -19.37 -1.72 8.53
N ARG A 117 -19.72 -1.57 7.25
CA ARG A 117 -20.00 -0.25 6.68
C ARG A 117 -21.36 0.23 7.20
N PRO A 118 -21.46 1.48 7.72
CA PRO A 118 -22.73 2.03 8.18
C PRO A 118 -23.77 2.12 7.06
#